data_AF-A0A4Y2IK48-F1
#
_entry.id   AF-A0A4Y2IK48-F1
#
_cell.length_a   1.000
_cell.length_b   1.000
_cell.length_c   1.000
_cell.angle_alpha   90.00
_cell.angle_beta   90.00
_cell.angle_gamma   90.00
#
_symmetry.space_group_name_H-M   'P 1'
#
loop_
_entity.id
_entity.type
_entity.pdbx_description
1 polymer ?
#
loop_
_entity_poly.entity_id
_entity_poly.type
_entity_poly.pdbx_seq_one_letter_code
_entity_poly.pdbx_strand_id
1 'polypeptide(L)'
;NGETSPITDIFAGEYIFTKTCSFCNNKSYNLEKFNIMRVPVLKKCGLMDCIIKTLEEDHIDGYFCNECQQTTNIRRQGEISKLPPVLVIQFLRFHYSYEGTKKINEEINIPHTLRLEVQGAIQKLSNYAAW
;
A
#
# COMPACT_ATOMS: atom_id res chain seq x y z
N ASN A 1 -17.11 -7.26 -16.11
CA ASN A 1 -16.89 -6.25 -17.17
C ASN A 1 -16.04 -5.14 -16.62
N GLY A 2 -14.71 -5.22 -16.79
CA GLY A 2 -13.82 -4.13 -16.38
C GLY A 2 -13.86 -3.05 -17.45
N GLU A 3 -14.25 -1.84 -17.10
CA GLU A 3 -14.20 -0.71 -18.02
C GLU A 3 -12.74 -0.43 -18.37
N THR A 4 -12.39 -0.67 -19.64
CA THR A 4 -11.07 -0.38 -20.20
C THR A 4 -11.10 0.97 -20.88
N SER A 5 -10.06 1.75 -20.66
CA SER A 5 -9.85 3.06 -21.27
C SER A 5 -8.35 3.27 -21.47
N PRO A 6 -7.93 4.17 -22.38
CA PRO A 6 -6.51 4.50 -22.54
C PRO A 6 -5.82 4.89 -21.22
N ILE A 7 -6.55 5.51 -20.28
CA ILE A 7 -6.02 5.88 -18.96
C ILE A 7 -5.75 4.65 -18.10
N THR A 8 -6.72 3.74 -18.01
CA THR A 8 -6.58 2.53 -17.19
C THR A 8 -5.57 1.56 -17.79
N ASP A 9 -5.42 1.54 -19.11
CA ASP A 9 -4.50 0.63 -19.80
C ASP A 9 -3.04 1.04 -19.60
N ILE A 10 -2.78 2.34 -19.46
CA ILE A 10 -1.43 2.91 -19.33
C ILE A 10 -1.03 3.11 -17.87
N PHE A 11 -1.94 3.58 -17.01
CA PHE A 11 -1.61 4.07 -15.67
C PHE A 11 -2.14 3.22 -14.52
N ALA A 12 -3.06 2.26 -14.75
CA ALA A 12 -3.66 1.50 -13.66
C ALA A 12 -2.76 0.35 -13.16
N GLY A 13 -2.23 0.52 -11.95
CA GLY A 13 -1.67 -0.54 -11.12
C GLY A 13 -2.64 -1.00 -10.04
N GLU A 14 -2.20 -1.94 -9.22
CA GLU A 14 -2.98 -2.49 -8.12
C GLU A 14 -2.08 -2.87 -6.93
N TYR A 15 -2.58 -2.58 -5.73
CA TYR A 15 -2.06 -3.12 -4.47
C TYR A 15 -2.94 -4.27 -4.00
N ILE A 16 -2.35 -5.21 -3.27
CA ILE A 16 -3.07 -6.08 -2.36
C ILE A 16 -2.71 -5.70 -0.92
N PHE A 17 -3.72 -5.36 -0.13
CA PHE A 17 -3.56 -5.10 1.29
C PHE A 17 -4.08 -6.28 2.10
N THR A 18 -3.21 -6.86 2.91
CA THR A 18 -3.57 -7.90 3.88
C THR A 18 -3.90 -7.24 5.21
N LYS A 19 -5.12 -7.45 5.72
CA LYS A 19 -5.55 -7.04 7.06
C LYS A 19 -5.57 -8.25 7.97
N THR A 20 -4.80 -8.22 9.05
CA THR A 20 -4.71 -9.28 10.06
C THR A 20 -5.31 -8.80 11.37
N CYS A 21 -6.34 -9.49 11.86
CA CYS A 21 -6.92 -9.25 13.17
C CYS A 21 -5.90 -9.52 14.28
N SER A 22 -5.67 -8.58 15.19
CA SER A 22 -4.71 -8.78 16.29
C SER A 22 -5.23 -9.71 17.39
N PHE A 23 -6.54 -9.94 17.45
CA PHE A 23 -7.16 -10.84 18.43
C PHE A 23 -7.22 -12.29 17.92
N CYS A 24 -7.88 -12.54 16.79
CA CYS A 24 -8.09 -13.90 16.28
C CYS A 24 -7.12 -14.31 15.15
N ASN A 25 -6.22 -13.43 14.73
CA ASN A 25 -5.28 -13.65 13.61
C ASN A 25 -5.91 -13.94 12.24
N ASN A 26 -7.23 -13.79 12.10
CA ASN A 26 -7.87 -13.92 10.80
C ASN A 26 -7.31 -12.89 9.80
N LYS A 27 -7.10 -13.33 8.56
CA LYS A 27 -6.62 -12.49 7.47
C LYS A 27 -7.73 -12.23 6.47
N SER A 28 -7.80 -10.99 6.01
CA SER A 28 -8.64 -10.59 4.88
C SER A 28 -7.80 -9.78 3.90
N TYR A 29 -8.18 -9.83 2.62
CA TYR A 29 -7.41 -9.22 1.54
C TYR A 29 -8.26 -8.16 0.85
N ASN A 30 -7.64 -7.04 0.50
CA ASN A 30 -8.29 -5.96 -0.22
C ASN A 30 -7.43 -5.54 -1.42
N LEU A 31 -7.99 -5.68 -2.62
CA LEU A 31 -7.37 -5.19 -3.85
C LEU A 31 -7.73 -3.73 -4.04
N GLU A 32 -6.71 -2.87 -4.14
CA GLU A 32 -6.86 -1.43 -4.31
C GLU A 32 -6.16 -0.98 -5.60
N LYS A 33 -6.93 -0.49 -6.57
CA LYS A 33 -6.37 0.06 -7.82
C LYS A 33 -5.79 1.45 -7.59
N PHE A 34 -4.72 1.76 -8.32
CA PHE A 34 -4.15 3.11 -8.33
C PHE A 34 -3.77 3.54 -9.75
N ASN A 35 -3.98 4.82 -10.06
CA ASN A 35 -3.38 5.47 -11.24
C ASN A 35 -2.15 6.32 -10.87
N ILE A 36 -2.04 6.67 -9.58
CA ILE A 36 -0.95 7.46 -9.01
C ILE A 36 -0.57 6.79 -7.69
N MET A 37 0.69 6.38 -7.57
CA MET A 37 1.27 5.89 -6.33
C MET A 37 1.65 7.09 -5.46
N ARG A 38 0.94 7.25 -4.33
CA ARG A 38 1.21 8.32 -3.38
C ARG A 38 2.17 7.80 -2.32
N VAL A 39 3.30 8.46 -2.16
CA VAL A 39 4.34 8.05 -1.21
C VAL A 39 4.62 9.17 -0.19
N PRO A 40 4.80 8.85 1.09
CA PRO A 40 5.25 9.82 2.08
C PRO A 40 6.69 10.26 1.77
N VAL A 41 7.05 11.46 2.23
CA VAL A 41 8.44 11.92 2.19
C VAL A 41 9.07 11.70 3.56
N LEU A 42 10.17 10.95 3.58
CA LEU A 42 10.90 10.65 4.82
C LEU A 42 12.15 11.53 4.91
N LYS A 43 12.69 11.67 6.13
CA LYS A 43 13.96 12.39 6.33
C LYS A 43 15.10 11.53 5.80
N LYS A 44 15.97 12.14 4.97
CA LYS A 44 17.18 11.50 4.40
C LYS A 44 16.88 10.13 3.77
N CYS A 45 16.03 10.12 2.75
CA CYS A 45 15.55 8.87 2.13
C CYS A 45 15.71 8.86 0.61
N GLY A 46 15.71 7.66 0.05
CA GLY A 46 15.52 7.41 -1.37
C GLY A 46 14.05 7.15 -1.72
N LEU A 47 13.75 7.16 -3.02
CA LEU A 47 12.43 6.80 -3.53
C LEU A 47 11.97 5.41 -3.06
N MET A 48 12.88 4.42 -3.03
CA MET A 48 12.55 3.07 -2.56
C MET A 48 12.08 3.05 -1.11
N ASP A 49 12.71 3.84 -0.23
CA ASP A 49 12.30 3.92 1.17
C ASP A 49 10.89 4.51 1.30
N CYS A 50 10.55 5.50 0.47
CA CYS A 50 9.21 6.10 0.43
C CYS A 50 8.15 5.08 -0.01
N ILE A 51 8.47 4.27 -1.04
CA ILE A 51 7.59 3.21 -1.53
C ILE A 51 7.43 2.12 -0.47
N ILE A 52 8.53 1.64 0.12
CA ILE A 52 8.51 0.65 1.20
C ILE A 52 7.64 1.16 2.35
N LYS A 53 7.78 2.43 2.75
CA LYS A 53 6.97 2.99 3.83
C LYS A 53 5.48 3.04 3.52
N THR A 54 5.09 3.09 2.25
CA THR A 54 3.68 3.06 1.82
C THR A 54 3.08 1.65 1.95
N LEU A 55 3.93 0.62 1.88
CA LEU A 55 3.56 -0.80 1.89
C LEU A 55 3.86 -1.50 3.22
N GLU A 56 4.65 -0.86 4.08
CA GLU A 56 5.02 -1.35 5.41
C GLU A 56 3.78 -1.62 6.27
N GLU A 57 3.91 -2.56 7.21
CA GLU A 57 2.84 -2.90 8.14
C GLU A 57 2.46 -1.67 8.99
N ASP A 58 1.18 -1.30 8.96
CA ASP A 58 0.58 -0.26 9.80
C ASP A 58 -0.50 -0.82 10.73
N HIS A 59 -0.63 -0.21 11.90
CA HIS A 59 -1.62 -0.58 12.91
C HIS A 59 -2.84 0.33 12.80
N ILE A 60 -4.03 -0.28 12.75
CA ILE A 60 -5.30 0.44 12.71
C ILE A 60 -6.13 0.01 13.91
N ASP A 61 -6.44 0.97 14.78
CA ASP A 61 -7.24 0.76 15.98
C ASP A 61 -8.74 0.87 15.69
N GLY A 62 -9.55 0.18 16.49
CA GLY A 62 -11.01 0.33 16.44
C GLY A 62 -11.70 -0.37 15.26
N TYR A 63 -11.07 -1.39 14.67
CA TYR A 63 -11.64 -2.18 13.58
C TYR A 63 -12.57 -3.28 14.10
N PHE A 64 -13.79 -3.37 13.54
CA PHE A 64 -14.71 -4.46 13.85
C PHE A 64 -14.36 -5.72 13.04
N CYS A 65 -13.93 -6.78 13.72
CA CYS A 65 -13.62 -8.05 13.07
C CYS A 65 -14.87 -8.92 12.91
N ASN A 66 -15.22 -9.25 11.66
CA ASN A 66 -16.36 -10.11 11.35
C ASN A 66 -16.19 -11.57 11.79
N GLU A 67 -14.97 -12.05 12.02
CA GLU A 67 -14.75 -13.45 12.46
C GLU A 67 -14.91 -13.61 13.97
N CYS A 68 -14.30 -12.73 14.78
CA CYS A 68 -14.39 -12.82 16.23
C CYS A 68 -15.47 -11.92 16.84
N GLN A 69 -16.21 -11.18 15.99
CA GLN A 69 -17.33 -10.30 16.35
C GLN A 69 -16.97 -9.27 17.44
N GLN A 70 -15.75 -8.75 17.38
CA GLN A 70 -15.21 -7.80 18.37
C GLN A 70 -14.52 -6.64 17.68
N THR A 71 -14.61 -5.46 18.30
CA THR A 71 -13.78 -4.31 17.97
C THR A 71 -12.37 -4.53 18.51
N THR A 72 -11.38 -4.48 17.63
CA THR A 72 -9.98 -4.78 17.94
C THR A 72 -9.05 -3.92 17.09
N ASN A 73 -7.75 -4.17 17.21
CA ASN A 73 -6.73 -3.56 16.37
C ASN A 73 -6.40 -4.53 15.22
N ILE A 74 -6.09 -3.99 14.04
CA ILE A 74 -5.59 -4.78 12.92
C ILE A 74 -4.19 -4.33 12.52
N ARG A 75 -3.45 -5.26 11.94
CA ARG A 75 -2.23 -4.99 11.18
C ARG A 75 -2.58 -5.00 9.71
N ARG A 76 -2.28 -3.94 8.97
CA ARG A 76 -2.48 -3.86 7.53
C ARG A 76 -1.12 -3.76 6.86
N GLN A 77 -0.89 -4.56 5.81
CA GLN A 77 0.36 -4.56 5.07
C GLN A 77 0.05 -4.58 3.57
N GLY A 78 0.78 -3.79 2.79
CA GLY A 78 0.59 -3.68 1.35
C GLY A 78 1.64 -4.43 0.54
N GLU A 79 1.23 -4.91 -0.63
CA GLU A 79 2.12 -5.42 -1.68
C GLU A 79 1.64 -4.89 -3.03
N ILE A 80 2.54 -4.78 -4.02
CA ILE A 80 2.17 -4.41 -5.39
C ILE A 80 1.76 -5.69 -6.13
N SER A 81 0.49 -5.84 -6.45
CA SER A 81 -0.04 -7.00 -7.21
C SER A 81 0.04 -6.80 -8.72
N LYS A 82 0.02 -5.53 -9.18
CA LYS A 82 0.18 -5.18 -10.60
C LYS A 82 0.86 -3.82 -10.76
N LEU A 83 1.89 -3.76 -11.59
CA LEU A 83 2.49 -2.50 -12.03
C LEU A 83 1.83 -1.99 -13.33
N PRO A 84 1.61 -0.68 -13.47
CA PRO A 84 1.21 -0.09 -14.74
C PRO A 84 2.41 0.01 -15.71
N PRO A 85 2.17 0.06 -17.03
CA PRO A 85 3.20 0.41 -18.01
C PRO A 85 3.87 1.76 -17.74
N VAL A 86 3.11 2.75 -17.27
CA VAL A 86 3.63 4.05 -16.83
C VAL A 86 3.25 4.29 -15.38
N LEU A 87 4.24 4.27 -14.49
CA LEU A 87 4.06 4.55 -13.07
C LEU A 87 4.19 6.04 -12.79
N VAL A 88 3.12 6.64 -12.28
CA VAL A 88 3.13 8.02 -11.78
C VAL A 88 3.27 8.01 -10.26
N ILE A 89 4.29 8.69 -9.73
CA ILE A 89 4.56 8.77 -8.30
C ILE A 89 4.33 10.21 -7.82
N GLN A 90 3.47 10.37 -6.82
CA GLN A 90 3.23 11.64 -6.14
C GLN A 90 3.84 11.61 -4.75
N PHE A 91 4.83 12.47 -4.51
CA PHE A 91 5.36 12.70 -3.16
C PHE A 91 4.40 13.56 -2.35
N LEU A 92 3.94 13.05 -1.20
CA LEU A 92 3.05 13.74 -0.28
C LEU A 92 3.84 14.77 0.54
N ARG A 93 4.13 15.92 -0.06
CA ARG A 93 4.94 17.00 0.54
C ARG A 93 4.15 18.00 1.38
N PHE A 94 2.83 17.87 1.50
CA PHE A 94 2.03 18.84 2.23
C PHE A 94 1.37 18.17 3.44
N HIS A 95 1.70 18.68 4.63
CA HIS A 95 1.05 18.30 5.88
C HIS A 95 0.13 19.41 6.34
N TYR A 96 -1.08 19.04 6.70
CA TYR A 96 -2.09 19.93 7.26
C TYR A 96 -2.17 19.67 8.75
N SER A 97 -2.03 20.71 9.56
CA SER A 97 -2.24 20.68 11.01
C SER A 97 -3.07 21.88 11.46
N TYR A 98 -3.42 21.93 12.74
CA TYR A 98 -4.09 23.09 13.34
C TYR A 98 -3.27 24.39 13.21
N GLU A 99 -1.94 24.28 13.07
CA GLU A 99 -1.02 25.41 12.90
C GLU A 99 -0.92 25.90 11.44
N GLY A 100 -1.60 25.22 10.51
CA GLY A 100 -1.64 25.55 9.09
C GLY A 100 -1.05 24.46 8.19
N THR A 101 -0.73 24.84 6.95
CA THR A 101 -0.15 23.93 5.96
C THR A 101 1.37 24.07 5.91
N LYS A 102 2.10 22.97 6.06
CA LYS A 102 3.56 22.93 5.97
C LYS A 102 4.01 22.10 4.77
N LYS A 103 4.95 22.65 3.99
CA LYS A 103 5.63 21.93 2.90
C LYS A 103 6.88 21.22 3.43
N ILE A 104 7.00 19.93 3.11
CA ILE A 104 8.16 19.07 3.34
C ILE A 104 9.16 19.34 2.21
N ASN A 105 10.31 19.91 2.55
CA ASN A 105 11.34 20.33 1.59
C ASN A 105 12.54 19.37 1.55
N GLU A 106 12.42 18.23 2.22
CA GLU A 106 13.41 17.17 2.27
C GLU A 106 13.75 16.71 0.85
N GLU A 107 15.06 16.64 0.59
CA GLU A 107 15.60 16.07 -0.64
C GLU A 107 15.33 14.56 -0.65
N ILE A 108 15.02 14.05 -1.84
CA ILE A 108 14.74 12.63 -2.06
C ILE A 108 15.69 12.16 -3.15
N ASN A 109 16.48 11.14 -2.86
CA ASN A 109 17.32 10.52 -3.88
C ASN A 109 16.44 9.68 -4.82
N ILE A 110 16.34 10.11 -6.07
CA ILE A 110 15.58 9.42 -7.12
C ILE A 110 16.59 8.74 -8.05
N PRO A 111 16.67 7.40 -8.07
CA PRO A 111 17.57 6.70 -8.96
C PRO A 111 17.12 6.83 -10.42
N HIS A 112 18.07 6.80 -11.35
CA HIS A 112 17.76 6.72 -12.79
C HIS A 112 16.98 5.44 -13.15
N THR A 113 17.26 4.34 -12.43
CA THR A 113 16.60 3.05 -12.64
C THR A 113 15.97 2.58 -11.33
N LEU A 114 14.67 2.36 -11.35
CA LEU A 114 13.89 1.80 -10.24
C LEU A 114 13.49 0.36 -10.56
N ARG A 115 13.77 -0.57 -9.65
CA ARG A 115 13.30 -1.95 -9.75
C ARG A 115 12.26 -2.19 -8.68
N LEU A 116 11.04 -2.53 -9.12
CA LEU A 116 9.93 -2.88 -8.25
C LEU A 116 9.58 -4.34 -8.48
N GLU A 117 9.41 -5.08 -7.39
CA GLU A 117 8.97 -6.46 -7.44
C GLU A 117 7.44 -6.50 -7.34
N VAL A 118 6.83 -7.20 -8.28
CA VAL A 118 5.41 -7.55 -8.19
C VAL A 118 5.36 -8.84 -7.39
N GLN A 119 4.87 -8.77 -6.16
CA GLN A 119 4.57 -9.97 -5.41
C GLN A 119 3.22 -10.45 -5.90
N GLY A 120 3.23 -11.58 -6.60
CA GLY A 120 2.02 -12.19 -7.12
C GLY A 120 1.04 -12.37 -5.97
N ALA A 121 -0.17 -11.86 -6.13
CA ALA A 121 -1.25 -11.87 -5.14
C ALA A 121 -1.70 -13.29 -4.67
N ILE A 122 -0.95 -14.35 -4.97
CA ILE A 122 -1.18 -15.70 -4.49
C ILE A 122 0.17 -16.42 -4.30
N GLN A 123 0.79 -16.25 -3.14
CA GLN A 123 1.70 -17.28 -2.59
C GLN A 123 1.72 -17.25 -1.06
N LYS A 124 0.54 -17.37 -0.43
CA LYS A 124 0.39 -17.70 1.01
C LYS A 124 -0.99 -18.29 1.38
N LEU A 125 -1.58 -19.07 0.47
CA LEU A 125 -2.74 -19.93 0.76
C LEU A 125 -2.48 -21.38 0.32
N SER A 126 -1.48 -22.01 0.93
CA SER A 126 -1.46 -23.46 1.14
C SER A 126 -0.52 -23.74 2.31
N ASN A 127 -1.07 -23.79 3.52
CA ASN A 127 -0.49 -24.56 4.65
C ASN A 127 -1.52 -24.80 5.77
N TYR A 128 -2.81 -24.68 5.47
CA TYR A 128 -3.89 -25.15 6.35
C TYR A 128 -5.04 -25.69 5.49
N ALA A 129 -4.76 -26.76 4.76
CA ALA A 129 -5.74 -27.73 4.31
C ALA A 129 -5.01 -28.99 3.81
N ALA A 130 -5.38 -30.12 4.41
CA ALA A 130 -5.07 -31.51 4.02
C ALA A 130 -3.77 -32.15 4.57
N TRP A 131 -3.98 -32.84 5.70
CA TRP A 131 -3.24 -33.98 6.31
C TRP A 131 -1.82 -33.77 6.82
#